data_AF-A0ABD0XU49-F1
#
_entry.id   AF-A0ABD0XU49-F1
#
_cell.length_a   1.000
_cell.length_b   1.000
_cell.length_c   1.000
_cell.angle_alpha   90.00
_cell.angle_beta   90.00
_cell.angle_gamma   90.00
#
_symmetry.space_group_name_H-M   'P 1'
#
loop_
_entity.id
_entity.type
_entity.pdbx_description
1 polymer ?
#
loop_
_entity_poly.entity_id
_entity_poly.type
_entity_poly.pdbx_seq_one_letter_code
_entity_poly.pdbx_strand_id
1 'polypeptide(L)'
;MDLKQGVPRIQVFRPTYEEFKDFPKYIEYIESRGAHKAGLCKVIPPPEWKPRAAGYDLSAIDICIPAPVCQVVNGKQGLYEQFNVPKNSMTVMEYQRLALSPKYCTPRHFDYEDLERKYWKNITYNPPIYGADVSGTLCDESLDKWNINRLGSILDYMGKDYGIIIEGVNTAYLYFGMWKTTFAWHTEDMDLYSINYLHFGAPKTWYSIPPVNGRRFERLANGLFPGYSETCPAFLRHKMTVISPQVLKRHNVFFNKITQLEGEIMITFPYGYHAGFNHGFNCAESTNFASPRWVEYGKRALHCLCRPNNVNISMDTFVKRFQPERYDIWKRGEDFGSHPEDPSKPSVAPPPTSKDMLCNKK
;
A
#
# COMPACT_ATOMS: atom_id res chain seq x y z
N MET A 1 -25.75 4.57 -15.53
CA MET A 1 -25.43 3.17 -15.14
C MET A 1 -25.84 3.02 -13.69
N ASP A 2 -26.86 2.22 -13.47
CA ASP A 2 -27.54 2.07 -12.18
C ASP A 2 -26.61 1.85 -10.99
N LEU A 3 -26.87 2.65 -9.96
CA LEU A 3 -26.35 2.48 -8.61
C LEU A 3 -26.88 1.14 -8.07
N LYS A 4 -26.12 0.05 -8.25
CA LYS A 4 -26.35 -1.16 -7.45
C LYS A 4 -26.16 -0.80 -5.97
N GLN A 5 -27.26 -0.70 -5.24
CA GLN A 5 -27.27 -0.67 -3.77
C GLN A 5 -26.37 -1.78 -3.23
N GLY A 6 -25.49 -1.45 -2.29
CA GLY A 6 -24.74 -2.43 -1.50
C GLY A 6 -23.24 -2.52 -1.75
N VAL A 7 -22.64 -1.77 -2.69
CA VAL A 7 -21.17 -1.84 -2.89
C VAL A 7 -20.42 -0.68 -2.20
N PRO A 8 -19.47 -0.98 -1.28
CA PRO A 8 -18.73 0.05 -0.55
C PRO A 8 -17.95 0.99 -1.48
N ARG A 9 -18.02 2.30 -1.20
CA ARG A 9 -17.31 3.36 -1.95
C ARG A 9 -16.18 3.97 -1.14
N ILE A 10 -15.13 4.43 -1.81
CA ILE A 10 -14.04 5.17 -1.18
C ILE A 10 -14.62 6.45 -0.56
N GLN A 11 -14.40 6.63 0.74
CA GLN A 11 -14.83 7.80 1.49
C GLN A 11 -13.70 8.83 1.56
N VAL A 12 -14.08 10.11 1.63
CA VAL A 12 -13.16 11.25 1.80
C VAL A 12 -13.48 11.93 3.12
N PHE A 13 -12.49 12.02 4.00
CA PHE A 13 -12.61 12.64 5.31
C PHE A 13 -11.85 13.96 5.37
N ARG A 14 -12.37 14.92 6.14
CA ARG A 14 -11.81 16.27 6.36
C ARG A 14 -11.83 16.56 7.86
N PRO A 15 -10.91 15.99 8.65
CA PRO A 15 -10.87 16.22 10.09
C PRO A 15 -10.62 17.70 10.40
N THR A 16 -11.18 18.15 11.52
CA THR A 16 -10.68 19.31 12.24
C THR A 16 -9.30 19.03 12.83
N TYR A 17 -8.52 20.06 13.17
CA TYR A 17 -7.22 19.87 13.81
C TYR A 17 -7.30 19.05 15.10
N GLU A 18 -8.34 19.23 15.91
CA GLU A 18 -8.55 18.46 17.14
C GLU A 18 -8.78 16.97 16.87
N GLU A 19 -9.62 16.63 15.87
CA GLU A 19 -9.83 15.24 15.46
C GLU A 19 -8.54 14.62 14.88
N PHE A 20 -7.69 15.44 14.25
CA PHE A 20 -6.44 15.01 13.63
C PHE A 20 -5.31 14.78 14.65
N LYS A 21 -5.41 15.22 15.91
CA LYS A 21 -4.31 15.05 16.87
C LYS A 21 -4.03 13.60 17.26
N ASP A 22 -5.04 12.75 17.27
CA ASP A 22 -4.95 11.37 17.74
C ASP A 22 -5.15 10.41 16.56
N PHE A 23 -4.04 9.94 15.99
CA PHE A 23 -4.07 9.07 14.82
C PHE A 23 -4.84 7.77 15.08
N PRO A 24 -4.52 6.95 16.11
CA PRO A 24 -5.28 5.72 16.40
C PRO A 24 -6.78 5.95 16.58
N LYS A 25 -7.17 6.96 17.36
CA LYS A 25 -8.58 7.29 17.58
C LYS A 25 -9.28 7.72 16.29
N TYR A 26 -8.59 8.44 15.42
CA TYR A 26 -9.15 8.84 14.13
C TYR A 26 -9.30 7.66 13.16
N ILE A 27 -8.37 6.70 13.20
CA ILE A 27 -8.51 5.43 12.46
C ILE A 27 -9.77 4.67 12.92
N GLU A 28 -9.99 4.55 14.23
CA GLU A 28 -11.22 3.93 14.77
C GLU A 28 -12.49 4.68 14.30
N TYR A 29 -12.45 6.01 14.31
CA TYR A 29 -13.56 6.83 13.81
C TYR A 29 -13.87 6.55 12.34
N ILE A 30 -12.89 6.62 11.42
CA ILE A 30 -13.14 6.36 9.99
C ILE A 30 -13.61 4.91 9.75
N GLU A 31 -13.15 3.96 10.57
CA GLU A 31 -13.65 2.58 10.53
C GLU A 31 -15.10 2.46 10.99
N SER A 32 -15.50 3.17 12.05
CA SER A 32 -16.89 3.24 12.51
C SER A 32 -17.84 3.81 11.44
N ARG A 33 -17.32 4.66 10.55
CA ARG A 33 -18.03 5.19 9.37
C ARG A 33 -18.04 4.22 8.18
N GLY A 34 -17.42 3.04 8.32
CA GLY A 34 -17.37 2.01 7.29
C GLY A 34 -16.35 2.26 6.18
N ALA A 35 -15.33 3.10 6.40
CA ALA A 35 -14.29 3.39 5.40
C ALA A 35 -13.53 2.12 4.95
N HIS A 36 -13.23 1.23 5.90
CA HIS A 36 -12.54 -0.04 5.68
C HIS A 36 -13.23 -0.94 4.65
N LYS A 37 -14.56 -0.85 4.52
CA LYS A 37 -15.33 -1.67 3.59
C LYS A 37 -14.95 -1.43 2.13
N ALA A 38 -14.44 -0.24 1.80
CA ALA A 38 -13.98 0.07 0.44
C ALA A 38 -12.54 -0.39 0.16
N GLY A 39 -11.78 -0.78 1.20
CA GLY A 39 -10.36 -1.14 1.12
C GLY A 39 -9.40 0.05 1.07
N LEU A 40 -9.94 1.27 0.85
CA LEU A 40 -9.18 2.51 0.70
C LEU A 40 -10.05 3.70 1.12
N CYS A 41 -9.45 4.67 1.80
CA CYS A 41 -10.04 5.99 1.99
C CYS A 41 -9.04 7.11 1.75
N LYS A 42 -9.56 8.32 1.63
CA LYS A 42 -8.76 9.54 1.56
C LYS A 42 -9.01 10.40 2.80
N VAL A 43 -7.96 10.97 3.36
CA VAL A 43 -8.01 11.99 4.40
C VAL A 43 -7.35 13.26 3.86
N ILE A 44 -8.07 14.37 3.87
CA ILE A 44 -7.53 15.68 3.55
C ILE A 44 -7.16 16.33 4.90
N PRO A 45 -5.87 16.46 5.23
CA PRO A 45 -5.46 16.95 6.54
C PRO A 45 -5.90 18.42 6.74
N PRO A 46 -6.00 18.87 8.00
CA PRO A 46 -6.24 20.28 8.32
C PRO A 46 -5.13 21.17 7.73
N PRO A 47 -5.44 22.36 7.22
CA PRO A 47 -4.46 23.26 6.60
C PRO A 47 -3.34 23.73 7.55
N GLU A 48 -3.57 23.65 8.86
CA GLU A 48 -2.60 23.96 9.91
C GLU A 48 -1.52 22.88 10.03
N TRP A 49 -1.82 21.64 9.66
CA TRP A 49 -0.86 20.56 9.69
C TRP A 49 0.08 20.67 8.49
N LYS A 50 1.36 20.95 8.78
CA LYS A 50 2.42 21.07 7.79
C LYS A 50 3.52 20.07 8.14
N PRO A 51 3.68 18.97 7.39
CA PRO A 51 4.65 17.95 7.74
C PRO A 51 6.10 18.41 7.58
N ARG A 52 6.33 19.41 6.73
CA ARG A 52 7.64 20.03 6.49
C ARG A 52 7.50 21.54 6.44
N ALA A 53 7.90 22.23 7.51
CA ALA A 53 7.68 23.67 7.68
C ALA A 53 8.44 24.52 6.64
N ALA A 54 9.65 24.08 6.26
CA ALA A 54 10.49 24.75 5.26
C ALA A 54 9.99 24.58 3.81
N GLY A 55 8.95 23.77 3.58
CA GLY A 55 8.49 23.41 2.24
C GLY A 55 9.46 22.48 1.51
N TYR A 56 9.31 22.37 0.18
CA TYR A 56 9.97 21.36 -0.66
C TYR A 56 10.91 21.96 -1.71
N ASP A 57 11.83 22.83 -1.27
CA ASP A 57 12.95 23.23 -2.13
C ASP A 57 13.85 22.03 -2.40
N LEU A 58 13.84 21.53 -3.63
CA LEU A 58 14.61 20.34 -4.02
C LEU A 58 16.12 20.52 -3.88
N SER A 59 16.63 21.76 -3.91
CA SER A 59 18.06 22.01 -3.69
C SER A 59 18.48 21.80 -2.24
N ALA A 60 17.52 21.88 -1.31
CA ALA A 60 17.70 21.60 0.12
C ALA A 60 17.28 20.17 0.53
N ILE A 61 16.83 19.34 -0.43
CA ILE A 61 16.53 17.93 -0.19
C ILE A 61 17.78 17.11 -0.49
N ASP A 62 18.58 16.84 0.55
CA ASP A 62 19.77 15.99 0.47
C ASP A 62 19.40 14.50 0.53
N ILE A 63 18.70 14.03 -0.50
CA ILE A 63 18.33 12.62 -0.67
C ILE A 63 18.89 12.10 -1.98
N CYS A 64 19.58 10.97 -1.87
CA CYS A 64 19.97 10.14 -3.00
C CYS A 64 18.93 9.02 -3.19
N ILE A 65 18.52 8.78 -4.44
CA ILE A 65 17.72 7.61 -4.81
C ILE A 65 18.73 6.50 -5.13
N PRO A 66 18.92 5.51 -4.23
CA PRO A 66 20.06 4.58 -4.35
C PRO A 66 19.88 3.56 -5.48
N ALA A 67 18.65 3.08 -5.69
CA ALA A 67 18.36 2.02 -6.65
C ALA A 67 17.03 2.28 -7.40
N PRO A 68 16.95 3.33 -8.23
CA PRO A 68 15.76 3.57 -9.04
C PRO A 68 15.51 2.38 -9.99
N VAL A 69 14.25 2.09 -10.26
CA VAL A 69 13.86 0.93 -11.09
C VAL A 69 13.18 1.36 -12.38
N CYS A 70 13.65 0.87 -13.51
CA CYS A 70 12.95 1.01 -14.79
C CYS A 70 11.87 -0.07 -14.90
N GLN A 71 10.62 0.35 -15.04
CA GLN A 71 9.45 -0.53 -15.02
C GLN A 71 9.11 -0.97 -16.43
N VAL A 72 9.60 -2.15 -16.82
CA VAL A 72 9.27 -2.77 -18.11
C VAL A 72 7.95 -3.50 -17.96
N VAL A 73 6.98 -3.16 -18.80
CA VAL A 73 5.64 -3.77 -18.76
C VAL A 73 5.39 -4.55 -20.05
N ASN A 74 5.08 -5.84 -19.90
CA ASN A 74 4.72 -6.74 -20.98
C ASN A 74 3.25 -7.15 -20.86
N GLY A 75 2.59 -7.42 -21.97
CA GLY A 75 1.19 -7.87 -21.98
C GLY A 75 0.32 -7.09 -22.96
N LYS A 76 -0.98 -7.38 -22.96
CA LYS A 76 -1.96 -6.79 -23.90
C LYS A 76 -3.39 -6.88 -23.35
N GLN A 77 -4.29 -6.09 -23.94
CA GLN A 77 -5.73 -6.16 -23.68
C GLN A 77 -6.14 -6.02 -22.20
N GLY A 78 -5.39 -5.24 -21.42
CA GLY A 78 -5.66 -5.00 -20.01
C GLY A 78 -5.02 -5.98 -19.04
N LEU A 79 -4.25 -6.96 -19.53
CA LEU A 79 -3.51 -7.93 -18.72
C LEU A 79 -2.02 -7.71 -18.94
N TYR A 80 -1.31 -7.35 -17.87
CA TYR A 80 0.11 -7.03 -17.96
C TYR A 80 0.91 -7.55 -16.77
N GLU A 81 2.19 -7.75 -17.03
CA GLU A 81 3.22 -8.09 -16.07
C GLU A 81 4.28 -6.99 -16.08
N GLN A 82 4.62 -6.51 -14.89
CA GLN A 82 5.65 -5.51 -14.67
C GLN A 82 6.92 -6.18 -14.15
N PHE A 83 8.06 -5.81 -14.73
CA PHE A 83 9.40 -6.22 -14.32
C PHE A 83 10.21 -4.97 -13.97
N ASN A 84 10.95 -5.03 -12.88
CA ASN A 84 11.80 -3.94 -12.42
C ASN A 84 13.24 -4.21 -12.85
N VAL A 85 13.80 -3.30 -13.65
CA VAL A 85 15.21 -3.32 -14.06
C VAL A 85 15.95 -2.23 -13.29
N PRO A 86 16.84 -2.56 -12.35
CA PRO A 86 17.58 -1.57 -11.58
C PRO A 86 18.36 -0.59 -12.45
N LYS A 87 18.51 0.64 -11.99
CA LYS A 87 19.30 1.72 -12.58
C LYS A 87 20.29 2.26 -11.56
N ASN A 88 21.30 2.98 -12.05
CA ASN A 88 22.28 3.64 -11.20
C ASN A 88 21.60 4.68 -10.30
N SER A 89 22.19 4.89 -9.13
CA SER A 89 21.74 5.92 -8.20
C SER A 89 21.71 7.30 -8.86
N MET A 90 20.82 8.15 -8.37
CA MET A 90 20.71 9.54 -8.81
C MET A 90 20.12 10.41 -7.71
N THR A 91 20.41 11.71 -7.77
CA THR A 91 19.80 12.72 -6.89
C THR A 91 18.34 12.97 -7.27
N VAL A 92 17.56 13.53 -6.35
CA VAL A 92 16.18 13.97 -6.63
C VAL A 92 16.13 15.02 -7.75
N MET A 93 17.12 15.92 -7.83
CA MET A 93 17.22 16.92 -8.90
C MET A 93 17.45 16.28 -10.28
N GLU A 94 18.35 15.30 -10.39
CA GLU A 94 18.56 14.57 -11.64
C GLU A 94 17.30 13.80 -12.05
N TYR A 95 16.63 13.16 -11.07
CA TYR A 95 15.38 12.47 -11.30
C TYR A 95 14.27 13.41 -11.79
N GLN A 96 14.14 14.61 -11.21
CA GLN A 96 13.19 15.61 -11.69
C GLN A 96 13.47 16.02 -13.14
N ARG A 97 14.72 16.35 -13.48
CA ARG A 97 15.11 16.71 -14.85
C ARG A 97 14.77 15.60 -15.83
N LEU A 98 14.99 14.35 -15.44
CA LEU A 98 14.63 13.17 -16.22
C LEU A 98 13.10 13.05 -16.40
N ALA A 99 12.35 13.15 -15.30
CA ALA A 99 10.89 13.04 -15.29
C ALA A 99 10.19 14.14 -16.12
N LEU A 100 10.79 15.33 -16.20
CA LEU A 100 10.28 16.47 -16.98
C LEU A 100 10.81 16.51 -18.42
N SER A 101 11.73 15.63 -18.80
CA SER A 101 12.27 15.57 -20.16
C SER A 101 11.17 15.23 -21.19
N PRO A 102 11.30 15.64 -22.47
CA PRO A 102 10.31 15.31 -23.51
C PRO A 102 9.98 13.83 -23.63
N LYS A 103 10.94 12.95 -23.27
CA LYS A 103 10.76 11.50 -23.29
C LYS A 103 9.81 11.00 -22.20
N TYR A 104 9.88 11.55 -20.97
CA TYR A 104 9.16 11.02 -19.81
C TYR A 104 8.06 11.94 -19.29
N CYS A 105 7.97 13.18 -19.77
CA CYS A 105 6.98 14.13 -19.30
C CYS A 105 5.55 13.61 -19.49
N THR A 106 4.65 14.11 -18.64
CA THR A 106 3.23 13.81 -18.72
C THR A 106 2.68 14.28 -20.07
N PRO A 107 1.96 13.43 -20.82
CA PRO A 107 1.36 13.84 -22.08
C PRO A 107 0.27 14.88 -21.84
N ARG A 108 0.08 15.81 -22.79
CA ARG A 108 -1.05 16.74 -22.76
C ARG A 108 -2.36 15.95 -22.64
N HIS A 109 -3.27 16.38 -21.79
CA HIS A 109 -4.57 15.77 -21.52
C HIS A 109 -5.54 16.86 -21.05
N PHE A 110 -6.85 16.63 -21.17
CA PHE A 110 -7.86 17.62 -20.77
C PHE A 110 -8.54 17.31 -19.43
N ASP A 111 -8.49 16.06 -18.98
CA ASP A 111 -8.94 15.64 -17.64
C ASP A 111 -8.23 14.35 -17.20
N TYR A 112 -8.51 13.89 -15.98
CA TYR A 112 -7.93 12.66 -15.44
C TYR A 112 -8.42 11.39 -16.13
N GLU A 113 -9.58 11.39 -16.76
CA GLU A 113 -10.08 10.23 -17.51
C GLU A 113 -9.32 10.06 -18.84
N ASP A 114 -9.00 11.17 -19.50
CA ASP A 114 -8.16 11.20 -20.68
C ASP A 114 -6.73 10.74 -20.36
N LEU A 115 -6.19 11.19 -19.23
CA LEU A 115 -4.89 10.73 -18.77
C LEU A 115 -4.90 9.23 -18.45
N GLU A 116 -5.94 8.73 -17.78
CA GLU A 116 -6.13 7.29 -17.51
C GLU A 116 -6.22 6.47 -18.81
N ARG A 117 -6.97 6.93 -19.83
CA ARG A 117 -7.01 6.27 -21.14
C ARG A 117 -5.62 6.22 -21.78
N LYS A 118 -4.85 7.31 -21.70
CA LYS A 118 -3.47 7.37 -22.20
C LYS A 118 -2.54 6.45 -21.43
N TYR A 119 -2.69 6.33 -20.12
CA TYR A 119 -1.93 5.39 -19.29
C TYR A 119 -2.15 3.95 -19.79
N TRP A 120 -3.39 3.47 -19.82
CA TRP A 120 -3.69 2.09 -20.21
C TRP A 120 -3.37 1.79 -21.68
N LYS A 121 -3.50 2.78 -22.57
CA LYS A 121 -3.12 2.63 -23.98
C LYS A 121 -1.60 2.50 -24.18
N ASN A 122 -0.80 3.15 -23.33
CA ASN A 122 0.64 3.29 -23.54
C ASN A 122 1.51 2.61 -22.47
N ILE A 123 0.91 1.79 -21.58
CA ILE A 123 1.60 1.19 -20.43
C ILE A 123 2.87 0.39 -20.83
N THR A 124 2.85 -0.28 -21.99
CA THR A 124 3.97 -1.10 -22.50
C THR A 124 5.03 -0.31 -23.28
N TYR A 125 4.77 0.95 -23.64
CA TYR A 125 5.70 1.76 -24.43
C TYR A 125 6.54 2.64 -23.52
N ASN A 126 7.80 2.92 -23.87
CA ASN A 126 8.68 3.83 -23.13
C ASN A 126 8.71 3.59 -21.59
N PRO A 127 9.31 2.49 -21.12
CA PRO A 127 9.36 2.11 -19.70
C PRO A 127 9.78 3.27 -18.78
N PRO A 128 8.94 3.69 -17.80
CA PRO A 128 9.28 4.78 -16.90
C PRO A 128 10.30 4.31 -15.85
N ILE A 129 10.93 5.25 -15.17
CA ILE A 129 11.84 4.97 -14.05
C ILE A 129 11.14 5.39 -12.77
N TYR A 130 11.20 4.59 -11.71
CA TYR A 130 10.56 4.86 -10.43
C TYR A 130 11.59 4.86 -9.31
N GLY A 131 11.69 5.96 -8.56
CA GLY A 131 12.49 6.04 -7.34
C GLY A 131 11.70 5.51 -6.16
N ALA A 132 11.46 4.21 -6.11
CA ALA A 132 10.68 3.55 -5.06
C ALA A 132 11.56 3.05 -3.92
N ASP A 133 10.94 2.81 -2.76
CA ASP A 133 11.53 2.16 -1.60
C ASP A 133 12.82 2.84 -1.12
N VAL A 134 12.82 4.18 -1.14
CA VAL A 134 13.95 5.00 -0.64
C VAL A 134 13.78 5.20 0.87
N SER A 135 14.63 4.58 1.68
CA SER A 135 14.64 4.77 3.14
C SER A 135 14.81 6.25 3.50
N GLY A 136 13.87 6.78 4.29
CA GLY A 136 13.91 8.17 4.75
C GLY A 136 12.53 8.77 4.97
N THR A 137 12.52 10.00 5.49
CA THR A 137 11.31 10.80 5.70
C THR A 137 11.57 12.25 5.29
N LEU A 138 10.57 12.92 4.73
CA LEU A 138 10.59 14.37 4.53
C LEU A 138 9.88 15.12 5.66
N CYS A 139 9.25 14.41 6.60
CA CYS A 139 8.63 15.02 7.78
C CYS A 139 9.70 15.62 8.71
N ASP A 140 9.44 16.81 9.24
CA ASP A 140 10.30 17.43 10.23
C ASP A 140 10.38 16.58 11.51
N GLU A 141 11.54 16.57 12.16
CA GLU A 141 11.72 15.84 13.42
C GLU A 141 10.80 16.34 14.53
N SER A 142 10.46 17.63 14.51
CA SER A 142 9.55 18.30 15.45
C SER A 142 8.08 17.98 15.19
N LEU A 143 7.74 17.33 14.07
CA LEU A 143 6.37 16.95 13.76
C LEU A 143 5.89 15.87 14.71
N ASP A 144 4.86 16.20 15.49
CA ASP A 144 4.31 15.37 16.56
C ASP A 144 3.02 14.65 16.16
N LYS A 145 2.19 15.23 15.28
CA LYS A 145 0.92 14.65 14.81
C LYS A 145 1.08 14.05 13.42
N TRP A 146 0.57 12.83 13.23
CA TRP A 146 0.57 12.12 11.94
C TRP A 146 1.95 12.09 11.26
N ASN A 147 3.02 12.00 12.07
CA ASN A 147 4.35 11.78 11.54
C ASN A 147 4.41 10.36 10.99
N ILE A 148 4.58 10.21 9.68
CA ILE A 148 4.49 8.91 9.00
C ILE A 148 5.58 7.97 9.50
N ASN A 149 6.73 8.50 9.91
CA ASN A 149 7.80 7.70 10.50
C ASN A 149 7.52 7.30 11.96
N ARG A 150 6.51 7.88 12.63
CA ARG A 150 6.16 7.67 14.04
C ARG A 150 4.65 7.83 14.28
N LEU A 151 3.86 6.87 13.81
CA LEU A 151 2.39 6.94 13.91
C LEU A 151 1.82 6.59 15.29
N GLY A 152 2.61 6.00 16.19
CA GLY A 152 2.15 5.59 17.52
C GLY A 152 1.15 4.43 17.48
N SER A 153 1.31 3.51 16.52
CA SER A 153 0.38 2.39 16.30
C SER A 153 0.80 1.15 17.10
N ILE A 154 -0.04 0.11 17.11
CA ILE A 154 0.35 -1.14 17.80
C ILE A 154 1.56 -1.82 17.15
N LEU A 155 1.87 -1.51 15.88
CA LEU A 155 3.03 -2.06 15.17
C LEU A 155 4.36 -1.68 15.84
N ASP A 156 4.39 -0.59 16.62
CA ASP A 156 5.55 -0.13 17.38
C ASP A 156 5.99 -1.15 18.45
N TYR A 157 5.12 -2.07 18.86
CA TYR A 157 5.48 -3.14 19.80
C TYR A 157 6.54 -4.09 19.22
N MET A 158 6.69 -4.21 17.89
CA MET A 158 7.81 -4.99 17.32
C MET A 158 9.17 -4.38 17.67
N GLY A 159 9.28 -3.06 17.60
CA GLY A 159 10.50 -2.35 17.99
C GLY A 159 10.72 -2.38 19.50
N LYS A 160 9.65 -2.19 20.29
CA LYS A 160 9.73 -2.15 21.76
C LYS A 160 10.02 -3.51 22.39
N ASP A 161 9.39 -4.57 21.90
CA ASP A 161 9.47 -5.89 22.53
C ASP A 161 10.64 -6.73 21.96
N TYR A 162 11.01 -6.51 20.69
CA TYR A 162 12.00 -7.35 19.99
C TYR A 162 13.18 -6.58 19.37
N GLY A 163 13.19 -5.24 19.44
CA GLY A 163 14.23 -4.43 18.79
C GLY A 163 14.22 -4.52 17.27
N ILE A 164 13.11 -4.97 16.66
CA ILE A 164 13.03 -5.24 15.23
C ILE A 164 12.62 -3.96 14.47
N ILE A 165 13.48 -3.54 13.55
CA ILE A 165 13.21 -2.49 12.56
C ILE A 165 13.14 -3.16 11.19
N ILE A 166 12.01 -3.02 10.51
CA ILE A 166 11.79 -3.52 9.15
C ILE A 166 11.54 -2.30 8.28
N GLU A 167 12.49 -2.02 7.38
CA GLU A 167 12.40 -0.85 6.50
C GLU A 167 11.11 -0.87 5.68
N GLY A 168 10.43 0.28 5.61
CA GLY A 168 9.15 0.44 4.91
C GLY A 168 7.92 -0.11 5.61
N VAL A 169 8.11 -0.94 6.64
CA VAL A 169 7.01 -1.54 7.42
C VAL A 169 6.79 -0.78 8.73
N ASN A 170 7.86 -0.51 9.47
CA ASN A 170 7.80 0.34 10.67
C ASN A 170 8.75 1.55 10.61
N THR A 171 9.31 1.81 9.43
CA THR A 171 9.97 3.08 9.06
C THR A 171 9.36 3.59 7.75
N ALA A 172 9.55 4.88 7.46
CA ALA A 172 9.03 5.48 6.25
C ALA A 172 9.88 5.13 5.01
N TYR A 173 9.19 4.94 3.89
CA TYR A 173 9.76 4.97 2.54
C TYR A 173 9.28 6.17 1.76
N LEU A 174 10.19 6.75 1.00
CA LEU A 174 9.93 7.78 0.00
C LEU A 174 9.81 7.16 -1.39
N TYR A 175 8.89 7.72 -2.15
CA TYR A 175 8.53 7.31 -3.50
C TYR A 175 8.55 8.51 -4.43
N PHE A 176 9.55 8.59 -5.29
CA PHE A 176 9.66 9.59 -6.34
C PHE A 176 9.03 9.04 -7.62
N GLY A 177 7.86 9.54 -8.00
CA GLY A 177 7.13 9.13 -9.21
C GLY A 177 7.47 9.97 -10.43
N MET A 178 7.26 9.42 -11.62
CA MET A 178 7.16 10.16 -12.86
C MET A 178 5.93 9.65 -13.63
N TRP A 179 5.61 10.27 -14.76
CA TRP A 179 4.48 9.81 -15.57
C TRP A 179 4.57 8.31 -15.84
N LYS A 180 3.45 7.61 -15.57
CA LYS A 180 3.24 6.18 -15.83
C LYS A 180 3.98 5.23 -14.89
N THR A 181 4.76 5.71 -13.91
CA THR A 181 5.26 4.79 -12.87
C THR A 181 4.08 4.17 -12.13
N THR A 182 4.14 2.87 -11.92
CA THR A 182 3.01 2.01 -11.57
C THR A 182 3.29 1.23 -10.30
N PHE A 183 2.27 1.09 -9.46
CA PHE A 183 2.23 0.11 -8.38
C PHE A 183 1.16 -0.93 -8.72
N ALA A 184 1.58 -2.18 -8.85
CA ALA A 184 0.75 -3.30 -9.27
C ALA A 184 -0.29 -3.68 -8.20
N TRP A 185 -1.21 -4.59 -8.54
CA TRP A 185 -2.21 -5.07 -7.59
C TRP A 185 -1.56 -5.84 -6.44
N HIS A 186 -1.78 -5.39 -5.22
CA HIS A 186 -1.31 -6.06 -4.01
C HIS A 186 -2.16 -5.67 -2.79
N THR A 187 -2.02 -6.45 -1.73
CA THR A 187 -2.27 -6.04 -0.34
C THR A 187 -0.93 -5.76 0.32
N GLU A 188 -0.96 -5.04 1.45
CA GLU A 188 0.24 -4.81 2.25
C GLU A 188 0.83 -6.12 2.79
N ASP A 189 2.10 -6.08 3.17
CA ASP A 189 2.74 -7.21 3.85
C ASP A 189 1.99 -7.52 5.15
N MET A 190 1.80 -8.82 5.42
CA MET A 190 0.95 -9.31 6.52
C MET A 190 -0.48 -8.76 6.53
N ASP A 191 -0.97 -8.27 5.38
CA ASP A 191 -2.25 -7.60 5.22
C ASP A 191 -2.44 -6.45 6.22
N LEU A 192 -1.35 -5.72 6.51
CA LEU A 192 -1.36 -4.51 7.33
C LEU A 192 -2.21 -3.38 6.72
N TYR A 193 -2.38 -2.30 7.47
CA TYR A 193 -2.75 -1.02 6.89
C TYR A 193 -1.53 -0.39 6.23
N SER A 194 -1.74 0.53 5.30
CA SER A 194 -0.73 1.51 4.91
C SER A 194 -1.29 2.92 4.92
N ILE A 195 -0.41 3.88 5.19
CA ILE A 195 -0.66 5.31 5.02
C ILE A 195 0.26 5.81 3.91
N ASN A 196 -0.26 6.68 3.05
CA ASN A 196 0.51 7.33 1.99
C ASN A 196 0.19 8.82 1.94
N TYR A 197 1.17 9.69 2.13
CA TYR A 197 1.03 11.13 1.98
C TYR A 197 1.74 11.61 0.71
N LEU A 198 1.08 12.42 -0.10
CA LEU A 198 1.69 13.01 -1.30
C LEU A 198 2.28 14.38 -0.95
N HIS A 199 3.58 14.44 -0.70
CA HIS A 199 4.29 15.65 -0.28
C HIS A 199 4.16 16.78 -1.30
N PHE A 200 4.48 16.49 -2.56
CA PHE A 200 4.47 17.48 -3.63
C PHE A 200 4.33 16.85 -5.01
N GLY A 201 3.92 17.67 -5.98
CA GLY A 201 3.98 17.38 -7.41
C GLY A 201 2.70 16.81 -7.99
N ALA A 202 2.83 16.04 -9.06
CA ALA A 202 1.70 15.54 -9.82
C ALA A 202 0.85 14.51 -9.04
N PRO A 203 -0.46 14.42 -9.30
CA PRO A 203 -1.34 13.48 -8.61
C PRO A 203 -0.99 11.99 -8.78
N LYS A 204 -1.62 11.15 -7.96
CA LYS A 204 -1.56 9.68 -8.03
C LYS A 204 -2.97 9.11 -8.17
N THR A 205 -3.21 8.28 -9.19
CA THR A 205 -4.49 7.54 -9.31
C THR A 205 -4.38 6.21 -8.57
N TRP A 206 -5.41 5.91 -7.78
CA TRP A 206 -5.58 4.67 -7.05
C TRP A 206 -6.82 3.92 -7.53
N TYR A 207 -6.68 2.62 -7.69
CA TYR A 207 -7.75 1.65 -7.78
C TYR A 207 -7.79 0.84 -6.50
N SER A 208 -8.98 0.48 -6.04
CA SER A 208 -9.13 -0.36 -4.85
C SER A 208 -10.27 -1.35 -5.03
N ILE A 209 -10.06 -2.59 -4.61
CA ILE A 209 -11.07 -3.64 -4.55
C ILE A 209 -11.48 -3.77 -3.07
N PRO A 210 -12.79 -3.68 -2.76
CA PRO A 210 -13.29 -3.95 -1.41
C PRO A 210 -12.76 -5.27 -0.86
N PRO A 211 -12.34 -5.35 0.41
CA PRO A 211 -11.78 -6.57 1.01
C PRO A 211 -12.70 -7.79 0.87
N VAL A 212 -14.02 -7.59 0.98
CA VAL A 212 -15.07 -8.62 0.75
C VAL A 212 -15.04 -9.22 -0.66
N ASN A 213 -14.44 -8.53 -1.64
CA ASN A 213 -14.24 -9.00 -3.00
C ASN A 213 -12.82 -9.52 -3.27
N GLY A 214 -11.90 -9.45 -2.30
CA GLY A 214 -10.50 -9.87 -2.43
C GLY A 214 -10.35 -11.31 -2.92
N ARG A 215 -11.06 -12.28 -2.31
CA ARG A 215 -11.04 -13.69 -2.73
C ARG A 215 -11.55 -13.90 -4.15
N ARG A 216 -12.52 -13.10 -4.59
CA ARG A 216 -13.03 -13.15 -5.97
C ARG A 216 -11.98 -12.62 -6.95
N PHE A 217 -11.29 -11.55 -6.57
CA PHE A 217 -10.18 -11.00 -7.34
C PHE A 217 -9.01 -11.99 -7.44
N GLU A 218 -8.62 -12.64 -6.35
CA GLU A 218 -7.59 -13.69 -6.35
C GLU A 218 -7.95 -14.84 -7.31
N ARG A 219 -9.19 -15.34 -7.26
CA ARG A 219 -9.64 -16.39 -8.21
C ARG A 219 -9.56 -15.93 -9.66
N LEU A 220 -9.93 -14.69 -9.94
CA LEU A 220 -9.79 -14.11 -11.28
C LEU A 220 -8.31 -14.05 -11.68
N ALA A 221 -7.45 -13.52 -10.82
CA ALA A 221 -6.01 -13.40 -11.08
C ALA A 221 -5.38 -14.78 -11.32
N ASN A 222 -5.71 -15.80 -10.52
CA ASN A 222 -5.23 -17.17 -10.72
C ASN A 222 -5.63 -17.72 -12.10
N GLY A 223 -6.88 -17.50 -12.52
CA GLY A 223 -7.35 -17.95 -13.84
C GLY A 223 -6.73 -17.19 -15.02
N LEU A 224 -6.34 -15.93 -14.83
CA LEU A 224 -5.70 -15.10 -15.85
C LEU A 224 -4.18 -15.32 -15.95
N PHE A 225 -3.55 -15.77 -14.86
CA PHE A 225 -2.10 -15.95 -14.73
C PHE A 225 -1.76 -17.35 -14.16
N PRO A 226 -2.17 -18.45 -14.83
CA PRO A 226 -2.08 -19.80 -14.28
C PRO A 226 -0.66 -20.21 -13.90
N GLY A 227 0.34 -19.95 -14.76
CA GLY A 227 1.74 -20.32 -14.50
C GLY A 227 2.34 -19.66 -13.24
N TYR A 228 1.90 -18.45 -12.89
CA TYR A 228 2.30 -17.80 -11.64
C TYR A 228 1.59 -18.42 -10.43
N SER A 229 0.29 -18.69 -10.55
CA SER A 229 -0.52 -19.24 -9.45
C SER A 229 -0.10 -20.66 -9.08
N GLU A 230 0.33 -21.47 -10.05
CA GLU A 230 0.88 -22.81 -9.83
C GLU A 230 2.20 -22.77 -9.05
N THR A 231 3.03 -21.75 -9.31
CA THR A 231 4.33 -21.59 -8.63
C THR A 231 4.17 -20.95 -7.24
N CYS A 232 3.27 -19.98 -7.09
CA CYS A 232 3.05 -19.26 -5.85
C CYS A 232 1.56 -18.90 -5.68
N PRO A 233 0.84 -19.46 -4.70
CA PRO A 233 -0.56 -19.15 -4.48
C PRO A 233 -0.80 -17.70 -4.03
N ALA A 234 0.25 -17.00 -3.58
CA ALA A 234 0.24 -15.60 -3.19
C ALA A 234 1.03 -14.70 -4.17
N PHE A 235 1.09 -15.06 -5.46
CA PHE A 235 1.93 -14.34 -6.43
C PHE A 235 1.61 -12.84 -6.59
N LEU A 236 0.41 -12.40 -6.23
CA LEU A 236 0.07 -10.96 -6.22
C LEU A 236 0.97 -10.17 -5.25
N ARG A 237 1.51 -10.80 -4.20
CA ARG A 237 2.53 -10.20 -3.33
C ARG A 237 3.85 -9.89 -4.01
N HIS A 238 4.08 -10.44 -5.21
CA HIS A 238 5.27 -10.10 -5.99
C HIS A 238 5.21 -8.66 -6.54
N LYS A 239 4.04 -8.00 -6.48
CA LYS A 239 3.80 -6.63 -6.97
C LYS A 239 4.17 -6.47 -8.46
N MET A 240 3.87 -7.50 -9.26
CA MET A 240 4.16 -7.55 -10.71
C MET A 240 2.90 -7.61 -11.59
N THR A 241 1.74 -7.94 -11.03
CA THR A 241 0.53 -8.21 -11.81
C THR A 241 -0.34 -6.95 -11.96
N VAL A 242 -0.54 -6.51 -13.20
CA VAL A 242 -1.32 -5.32 -13.51
C VAL A 242 -2.54 -5.72 -14.35
N ILE A 243 -3.72 -5.45 -13.81
CA ILE A 243 -5.01 -5.78 -14.42
C ILE A 243 -5.82 -4.49 -14.57
N SER A 244 -6.28 -4.20 -15.78
CA SER A 244 -6.98 -2.95 -16.07
C SER A 244 -8.41 -2.94 -15.53
N PRO A 245 -8.96 -1.73 -15.25
CA PRO A 245 -10.37 -1.53 -14.93
C PRO A 245 -11.35 -2.22 -15.90
N GLN A 246 -10.99 -2.27 -17.20
CA GLN A 246 -11.82 -2.89 -18.22
C GLN A 246 -11.91 -4.41 -18.08
N VAL A 247 -10.81 -5.07 -17.67
CA VAL A 247 -10.83 -6.51 -17.36
C VAL A 247 -11.70 -6.76 -16.12
N LEU A 248 -11.50 -5.98 -15.06
CA LEU A 248 -12.26 -6.13 -13.81
C LEU A 248 -13.77 -6.00 -14.06
N LYS A 249 -14.19 -4.99 -14.83
CA LYS A 249 -15.60 -4.81 -15.25
C LYS A 249 -16.12 -6.03 -16.02
N ARG A 250 -15.38 -6.55 -17.01
CA ARG A 250 -15.79 -7.71 -17.82
C ARG A 250 -16.01 -8.97 -16.98
N HIS A 251 -15.22 -9.16 -15.93
CA HIS A 251 -15.33 -10.31 -15.02
C HIS A 251 -16.21 -10.04 -13.79
N ASN A 252 -16.95 -8.93 -13.77
CA ASN A 252 -17.82 -8.53 -12.66
C ASN A 252 -17.09 -8.45 -11.32
N VAL A 253 -15.80 -8.09 -11.33
CA VAL A 253 -15.04 -7.73 -10.11
C VAL A 253 -15.26 -6.25 -9.86
N PHE A 254 -15.88 -5.93 -8.73
CA PHE A 254 -16.09 -4.55 -8.36
C PHE A 254 -14.79 -3.91 -7.86
N PHE A 255 -14.60 -2.65 -8.25
CA PHE A 255 -13.51 -1.81 -7.78
C PHE A 255 -13.97 -0.35 -7.72
N ASN A 256 -13.26 0.44 -6.93
CA ASN A 256 -13.35 1.89 -6.88
C ASN A 256 -12.09 2.53 -7.48
N LYS A 257 -12.21 3.81 -7.83
CA LYS A 257 -11.10 4.65 -8.33
C LYS A 257 -11.14 5.99 -7.59
N ILE A 258 -9.99 6.54 -7.23
CA ILE A 258 -9.83 7.90 -6.73
C ILE A 258 -8.47 8.47 -7.16
N THR A 259 -8.38 9.79 -7.30
CA THR A 259 -7.10 10.48 -7.54
C THR A 259 -6.71 11.20 -6.26
N GLN A 260 -5.50 10.93 -5.75
CA GLN A 260 -4.84 11.64 -4.65
C GLN A 260 -4.07 12.83 -5.20
N LEU A 261 -4.34 14.01 -4.66
CA LEU A 261 -3.67 15.27 -4.95
C LEU A 261 -2.56 15.54 -3.93
N GLU A 262 -1.71 16.51 -4.25
CA GLU A 262 -0.70 17.01 -3.33
C GLU A 262 -1.33 17.45 -2.00
N GLY A 263 -0.66 17.13 -0.88
CA GLY A 263 -1.15 17.42 0.46
C GLY A 263 -2.24 16.47 0.97
N GLU A 264 -2.63 15.44 0.21
CA GLU A 264 -3.65 14.48 0.65
C GLU A 264 -3.05 13.16 1.13
N ILE A 265 -3.74 12.52 2.07
CA ILE A 265 -3.39 11.23 2.65
C ILE A 265 -4.32 10.14 2.10
N MET A 266 -3.75 9.00 1.74
CA MET A 266 -4.48 7.78 1.42
C MET A 266 -4.22 6.74 2.51
N ILE A 267 -5.27 6.05 2.95
CA ILE A 267 -5.17 4.94 3.91
C ILE A 267 -5.72 3.67 3.25
N THR A 268 -4.89 2.65 3.13
CA THR A 268 -5.31 1.31 2.73
C THR A 268 -5.65 0.51 4.00
N PHE A 269 -6.64 -0.37 3.88
CA PHE A 269 -7.09 -1.21 4.99
C PHE A 269 -6.65 -2.66 4.79
N PRO A 270 -6.54 -3.45 5.88
CA PRO A 270 -6.25 -4.87 5.83
C PRO A 270 -7.02 -5.61 4.74
N TYR A 271 -6.27 -6.36 3.94
CA TYR A 271 -6.78 -7.14 2.80
C TYR A 271 -7.46 -6.32 1.67
N GLY A 272 -7.30 -4.99 1.69
CA GLY A 272 -7.75 -4.10 0.62
C GLY A 272 -6.78 -4.08 -0.55
N TYR A 273 -7.07 -4.88 -1.58
CA TYR A 273 -6.28 -4.87 -2.81
C TYR A 273 -6.30 -3.50 -3.47
N HIS A 274 -5.13 -3.00 -3.86
CA HIS A 274 -4.99 -1.71 -4.53
C HIS A 274 -3.88 -1.71 -5.56
N ALA A 275 -4.00 -0.82 -6.54
CA ALA A 275 -3.06 -0.60 -7.63
C ALA A 275 -3.18 0.83 -8.15
N GLY A 276 -2.27 1.29 -8.99
CA GLY A 276 -2.38 2.63 -9.55
C GLY A 276 -1.13 3.14 -10.24
N PHE A 277 -1.16 4.44 -10.57
CA PHE A 277 -0.09 5.09 -11.33
C PHE A 277 0.07 6.57 -10.98
N ASN A 278 1.28 7.08 -11.20
CA ASN A 278 1.62 8.49 -11.02
C ASN A 278 1.39 9.30 -12.30
N HIS A 279 0.87 10.52 -12.13
CA HIS A 279 0.53 11.40 -13.25
C HIS A 279 1.74 12.14 -13.81
N GLY A 280 2.83 12.25 -13.04
CA GLY A 280 4.01 13.04 -13.40
C GLY A 280 5.04 13.00 -12.28
N PHE A 281 5.99 13.93 -12.30
CA PHE A 281 6.96 14.07 -11.22
C PHE A 281 6.25 14.37 -9.89
N ASN A 282 6.45 13.52 -8.88
CA ASN A 282 5.91 13.70 -7.54
C ASN A 282 6.77 13.01 -6.49
N CYS A 283 6.49 13.30 -5.21
CA CYS A 283 7.09 12.61 -4.08
C CYS A 283 5.99 12.23 -3.08
N ALA A 284 5.93 10.95 -2.72
CA ALA A 284 5.06 10.44 -1.67
C ALA A 284 5.88 9.77 -0.56
N GLU A 285 5.37 9.82 0.66
CA GLU A 285 5.92 9.10 1.82
C GLU A 285 4.89 8.08 2.30
N SER A 286 5.36 6.89 2.66
CA SER A 286 4.49 5.79 3.07
C SER A 286 5.13 4.94 4.16
N THR A 287 4.29 4.33 4.99
CA THR A 287 4.68 3.22 5.88
C THR A 287 3.47 2.32 6.14
N ASN A 288 3.69 1.18 6.80
CA ASN A 288 2.61 0.36 7.35
C ASN A 288 2.28 0.73 8.80
N PHE A 289 1.06 0.42 9.21
CA PHE A 289 0.66 0.53 10.61
C PHE A 289 -0.38 -0.53 10.96
N ALA A 290 -0.67 -0.66 12.26
CA ALA A 290 -1.64 -1.64 12.74
C ALA A 290 -2.59 -1.04 13.79
N SER A 291 -3.80 -1.59 13.82
CA SER A 291 -4.79 -1.42 14.90
C SER A 291 -5.13 -2.80 15.50
N PRO A 292 -5.79 -2.88 16.66
CA PRO A 292 -6.19 -4.18 17.22
C PRO A 292 -7.01 -5.05 16.25
N ARG A 293 -7.77 -4.45 15.32
CA ARG A 293 -8.53 -5.17 14.28
C ARG A 293 -7.63 -5.99 13.34
N TRP A 294 -6.42 -5.50 13.06
CA TRP A 294 -5.49 -6.17 12.14
C TRP A 294 -4.99 -7.51 12.66
N VAL A 295 -4.93 -7.73 13.98
CA VAL A 295 -4.34 -8.95 14.58
C VAL A 295 -4.93 -10.22 13.95
N GLU A 296 -6.22 -10.21 13.63
CA GLU A 296 -6.88 -11.37 13.05
C GLU A 296 -6.65 -11.56 11.55
N TYR A 297 -6.29 -10.49 10.84
CA TYR A 297 -5.80 -10.55 9.47
C TYR A 297 -4.36 -11.08 9.44
N GLY A 298 -3.47 -10.50 10.27
CA GLY A 298 -2.06 -10.89 10.32
C GLY A 298 -1.85 -12.38 10.62
N LYS A 299 -2.64 -12.95 11.55
CA LYS A 299 -2.62 -14.40 11.85
C LYS A 299 -3.00 -15.29 10.67
N ARG A 300 -3.73 -14.76 9.69
CA ARG A 300 -4.32 -15.53 8.58
C ARG A 300 -3.87 -15.00 7.21
N ALA A 301 -2.86 -14.15 7.19
CA ALA A 301 -2.28 -13.61 5.98
C ALA A 301 -1.65 -14.75 5.17
N LEU A 302 -1.96 -14.80 3.87
CA LEU A 302 -1.24 -15.70 2.97
C LEU A 302 0.17 -15.16 2.76
N HIS A 303 1.18 -16.02 2.72
CA HIS A 303 2.56 -15.60 2.44
C HIS A 303 3.01 -16.09 1.07
N CYS A 304 3.91 -15.34 0.43
CA CYS A 304 4.68 -15.90 -0.67
C CYS A 304 5.69 -16.91 -0.11
N LEU A 305 5.76 -18.09 -0.73
CA LEU A 305 6.68 -19.16 -0.33
C LEU A 305 7.80 -19.40 -1.34
N CYS A 306 7.77 -18.72 -2.49
CA CYS A 306 8.74 -18.92 -3.57
C CYS A 306 9.93 -17.95 -3.53
N ARG A 307 9.96 -16.98 -2.60
CA ARG A 307 11.04 -16.02 -2.43
C ARG A 307 11.55 -16.02 -0.98
N PRO A 308 12.87 -15.98 -0.74
CA PRO A 308 13.44 -16.06 0.61
C PRO A 308 13.30 -14.77 1.42
N ASN A 309 13.18 -13.61 0.77
CA ASN A 309 13.22 -12.28 1.39
C ASN A 309 11.83 -11.66 1.58
N ASN A 310 10.84 -12.44 2.03
CA ASN A 310 9.51 -11.89 2.31
C ASN A 310 9.47 -11.32 3.73
N VAL A 311 8.74 -10.21 3.89
CA VAL A 311 8.43 -9.67 5.21
C VAL A 311 7.65 -10.72 6.00
N ASN A 312 8.16 -11.07 7.17
CA ASN A 312 7.48 -11.95 8.11
C ASN A 312 7.47 -11.27 9.48
N ILE A 313 6.27 -11.13 10.05
CA ILE A 313 6.05 -10.49 11.35
C ILE A 313 5.59 -11.55 12.33
N SER A 314 6.33 -11.69 13.44
CA SER A 314 5.91 -12.53 14.55
C SER A 314 4.60 -12.00 15.13
N MET A 315 3.52 -12.77 15.02
CA MET A 315 2.21 -12.40 15.57
C MET A 315 2.16 -12.53 17.11
N ASP A 316 3.21 -13.05 17.74
CA ASP A 316 3.26 -13.43 19.16
C ASP A 316 2.90 -12.30 20.13
N THR A 317 3.62 -11.17 20.07
CA THR A 317 3.33 -10.01 20.94
C THR A 317 1.89 -9.52 20.77
N PHE A 318 1.40 -9.54 19.54
CA PHE A 318 0.07 -9.02 19.22
C PHE A 318 -1.03 -9.94 19.77
N VAL A 319 -0.94 -11.25 19.56
CA VAL A 319 -1.92 -12.19 20.11
C VAL A 319 -1.88 -12.17 21.63
N LYS A 320 -0.69 -12.19 22.23
CA LYS A 320 -0.53 -12.15 23.69
C LYS A 320 -1.16 -10.90 24.32
N ARG A 321 -1.07 -9.75 23.65
CA ARG A 321 -1.51 -8.44 24.18
C ARG A 321 -2.97 -8.11 23.85
N PHE A 322 -3.45 -8.50 22.68
CA PHE A 322 -4.78 -8.11 22.17
C PHE A 322 -5.79 -9.26 22.07
N GLN A 323 -5.35 -10.52 22.21
CA GLN A 323 -6.20 -11.71 22.28
C GLN A 323 -5.68 -12.70 23.35
N PRO A 324 -5.42 -12.25 24.60
CA PRO A 324 -4.80 -13.08 25.63
C PRO A 324 -5.57 -14.37 25.92
N GLU A 325 -6.90 -14.33 25.80
CA GLU A 325 -7.79 -15.47 25.97
C GLU A 325 -7.63 -16.55 24.88
N ARG A 326 -7.07 -16.19 23.71
CA ARG A 326 -6.81 -17.11 22.60
C ARG A 326 -5.34 -17.49 22.47
N TYR A 327 -4.44 -16.89 23.25
CA TYR A 327 -3.00 -17.06 23.08
C TYR A 327 -2.55 -18.51 23.27
N ASP A 328 -3.03 -19.20 24.30
CA ASP A 328 -2.62 -20.58 24.57
C ASP A 328 -3.19 -21.58 23.56
N ILE A 329 -4.44 -21.42 23.11
CA ILE A 329 -5.01 -22.25 22.03
C ILE A 329 -4.30 -21.96 20.69
N TRP A 330 -3.91 -20.72 20.41
CA TRP A 330 -3.20 -20.34 19.20
C TRP A 330 -1.80 -20.95 19.15
N LYS A 331 -1.03 -20.90 20.24
CA LYS A 331 0.29 -21.57 20.32
C LYS A 331 0.22 -23.07 20.10
N ARG A 332 -0.88 -23.72 20.48
CA ARG A 332 -1.10 -25.16 20.23
C ARG A 332 -1.55 -25.48 18.81
N GLY A 333 -1.80 -24.47 17.97
CA GLY A 333 -2.37 -24.68 16.63
C GLY A 333 -3.84 -25.12 16.70
N GLU A 334 -4.57 -24.69 17.72
CA GLU A 334 -5.99 -25.02 17.93
C GLU A 334 -6.89 -23.80 17.74
N ASP A 335 -6.33 -22.65 17.37
CA ASP A 335 -7.10 -21.42 17.18
C ASP A 335 -7.90 -21.42 15.87
N PHE A 336 -9.03 -22.13 15.92
CA PHE A 336 -9.96 -22.28 14.82
C PHE A 336 -10.80 -21.02 14.63
N GLY A 337 -10.87 -20.52 13.40
CA GLY A 337 -11.65 -19.33 13.07
C GLY A 337 -11.46 -18.93 11.62
N SER A 338 -12.25 -17.98 11.14
CA SER A 338 -12.21 -17.59 9.73
C SER A 338 -11.38 -16.33 9.52
N HIS A 339 -10.80 -16.20 8.31
CA HIS A 339 -10.29 -14.91 7.86
C HIS A 339 -11.45 -13.89 7.90
N PRO A 340 -11.26 -12.65 8.40
CA PRO A 340 -12.37 -11.70 8.57
C PRO A 340 -13.18 -11.45 7.28
N GLU A 341 -12.52 -11.51 6.13
CA GLU A 341 -13.14 -11.33 4.80
C GLU A 341 -13.48 -12.65 4.08
N ASP A 342 -13.30 -13.80 4.73
CA ASP A 342 -13.77 -15.11 4.25
C ASP A 342 -14.36 -15.94 5.39
N PRO A 343 -15.49 -15.48 6.00
CA PRO A 343 -16.10 -16.14 7.15
C PRO A 343 -16.54 -17.59 6.85
N SER A 344 -16.75 -17.92 5.57
CA SER A 344 -17.22 -19.23 5.11
C SER A 344 -16.17 -20.35 5.13
N LYS A 345 -14.89 -20.00 5.26
CA LYS A 345 -13.78 -20.94 5.25
C LYS A 345 -12.97 -20.83 6.53
N PRO A 346 -13.41 -21.48 7.61
CA PRO A 346 -12.65 -21.49 8.84
C PRO A 346 -11.35 -22.27 8.64
N SER A 347 -10.28 -21.77 9.23
CA SER A 347 -8.98 -22.41 9.25
C SER A 347 -8.33 -22.22 10.62
N VAL A 348 -7.41 -23.12 10.94
CA VAL A 348 -6.51 -22.92 12.07
C VAL A 348 -5.58 -21.75 11.73
N ALA A 349 -5.46 -20.78 12.63
CA ALA A 349 -4.40 -19.78 12.52
C ALA A 349 -3.05 -20.47 12.77
N PRO A 350 -2.05 -20.33 11.87
CA PRO A 350 -0.73 -20.88 12.07
C PRO A 350 -0.14 -20.43 13.43
N PRO A 351 0.37 -21.36 14.25
CA PRO A 351 1.08 -21.02 15.48
C PRO A 351 2.39 -20.29 15.15
N PRO A 352 2.99 -19.55 16.11
CA PRO A 352 4.27 -18.89 15.89
C PRO A 352 5.34 -19.94 15.57
N THR A 353 6.14 -19.71 14.53
CA THR A 353 7.22 -20.63 14.17
C THR A 353 8.41 -20.47 15.12
N SER A 354 9.30 -21.46 15.15
CA SER A 354 10.57 -21.37 15.89
C SER A 354 11.45 -20.22 15.40
N LYS A 355 11.36 -19.83 14.12
CA LYS A 355 12.02 -18.62 13.59
C LYS A 355 11.40 -17.35 14.15
N ASP A 356 10.08 -17.27 14.22
CA ASP A 356 9.37 -16.13 14.82
C ASP A 356 9.71 -15.97 16.30
N MET A 357 9.87 -17.09 17.02
CA MET A 357 10.30 -17.09 18.42
C MET A 357 11.79 -16.81 18.63
N LEU A 358 12.65 -17.04 17.64
CA LEU A 358 14.08 -16.70 17.70
C LEU A 358 14.30 -15.19 17.49
N CYS A 359 13.47 -14.55 16.66
CA CYS A 359 13.39 -13.10 16.58
C CYS A 359 13.00 -12.46 17.92
N ASN A 360 12.27 -13.17 18.78
CA ASN A 360 11.88 -12.72 20.12
C ASN A 360 12.99 -12.86 21.19
N LYS A 361 14.17 -13.39 20.85
CA LYS A 361 15.24 -13.76 21.81
C LYS A 361 16.55 -12.95 21.68
N LYS A 362 16.53 -11.75 21.09
CA LYS A 362 17.70 -10.87 21.10
C LYS A 362 17.54 -9.71 22.06
#